data_AF-A0A961G580-F1
#
_entry.id   AF-A0A961G580-F1
#
_cell.length_a   1.000
_cell.length_b   1.000
_cell.length_c   1.000
_cell.angle_alpha   90.00
_cell.angle_beta   90.00
_cell.angle_gamma   90.00
#
_symmetry.space_group_name_H-M   'P 1'
#
loop_
_entity.id
_entity.type
_entity.pdbx_description
1 polymer ?
#
loop_
_entity_poly.entity_id
_entity_poly.type
_entity_poly.pdbx_seq_one_letter_code
_entity_poly.pdbx_strand_id
1 'polypeptide(L)'
;MPRLLVPVLLGCLLAVPSLRSADGTPAPVLKASQTEALEALDGKRAIVLGRVREARKTPSGINKIAFEDAEFELVTFKSDLAAFRDGEPADLFAGKILRVSGVITLYRGKPQIKLTEPSMVEIIDSDEVPEPPPPVAAEARPVAEAAPAAAATKEIAAEKPRPPVDWRLYFK
;
A
#
# COMPACT_ATOMS: atom_id res chain seq x y z
N MET A 1 -54.06 -43.60 -4.57
CA MET A 1 -54.65 -42.24 -4.56
C MET A 1 -53.75 -41.31 -3.77
N PRO A 2 -53.56 -40.06 -4.24
CA PRO A 2 -52.41 -39.21 -3.94
C PRO A 2 -52.72 -38.19 -2.84
N ARG A 3 -51.73 -37.75 -2.05
CA ARG A 3 -51.80 -36.43 -1.37
C ARG A 3 -50.40 -35.79 -1.21
N LEU A 4 -50.25 -34.69 -1.93
CA LEU A 4 -49.60 -33.40 -1.61
C LEU A 4 -48.26 -33.44 -0.83
N LEU A 5 -47.13 -33.05 -1.41
CA LEU A 5 -46.70 -31.67 -1.78
C LEU A 5 -46.67 -30.72 -0.59
N VAL A 6 -45.48 -30.58 0.01
CA VAL A 6 -45.03 -29.37 0.72
C VAL A 6 -43.52 -29.22 0.47
N PRO A 7 -43.06 -28.21 -0.30
CA PRO A 7 -41.67 -27.81 -0.30
C PRO A 7 -41.47 -26.77 0.81
N VAL A 8 -40.84 -27.15 1.92
CA VAL A 8 -40.36 -26.16 2.90
C VAL A 8 -39.05 -25.60 2.37
N LEU A 9 -39.18 -24.45 1.73
CA LEU A 9 -38.11 -23.61 1.21
C LEU A 9 -37.42 -22.93 2.40
N LEU A 10 -36.49 -23.63 3.05
CA LEU A 10 -35.67 -23.07 4.12
C LEU A 10 -34.55 -22.24 3.48
N GLY A 11 -34.87 -20.97 3.21
CA GLY A 11 -33.90 -19.98 2.79
C GLY A 11 -32.86 -19.75 3.88
N CYS A 12 -31.70 -20.37 3.75
CA CYS A 12 -30.48 -19.94 4.44
C CYS A 12 -30.13 -18.54 3.92
N LEU A 13 -30.59 -17.54 4.67
CA LEU A 13 -30.13 -16.16 4.58
C LEU A 13 -28.63 -16.18 4.92
N LEU A 14 -27.78 -16.24 3.89
CA LEU A 14 -26.34 -16.03 4.05
C LEU A 14 -26.15 -14.58 4.52
N ALA A 15 -26.07 -14.40 5.84
CA ALA A 15 -25.51 -13.20 6.43
C ALA A 15 -24.04 -13.16 5.99
N VAL A 16 -23.77 -12.45 4.89
CA VAL A 16 -22.41 -12.12 4.48
C VAL A 16 -21.89 -11.12 5.52
N PRO A 17 -20.92 -11.47 6.38
CA PRO A 17 -20.27 -10.47 7.19
C PRO A 17 -19.56 -9.52 6.22
N SER A 18 -20.07 -8.30 6.10
CA SER A 18 -19.32 -7.21 5.48
C SER A 18 -18.01 -7.08 6.24
N LEU A 19 -16.89 -7.50 5.63
CA LEU A 19 -15.55 -7.14 6.06
C LEU A 19 -15.43 -5.62 5.95
N ARG A 20 -15.81 -4.94 7.02
CA ARG A 20 -15.57 -3.52 7.21
C ARG A 20 -14.19 -3.39 7.84
N SER A 21 -13.14 -3.66 7.07
CA SER A 21 -11.77 -3.29 7.45
C SER A 21 -11.63 -1.79 7.26
N ALA A 22 -12.14 -1.04 8.24
CA ALA A 22 -11.87 0.37 8.41
C ALA A 22 -11.67 0.62 9.92
N ASP A 23 -10.81 -0.18 10.54
CA ASP A 23 -10.27 0.20 11.84
C ASP A 23 -9.34 1.38 11.61
N GLY A 24 -9.80 2.57 12.00
CA GLY A 24 -9.01 3.79 12.10
C GLY A 24 -7.92 3.72 13.18
N THR A 25 -7.39 2.53 13.42
CA THR A 25 -6.24 2.31 14.29
C THR A 25 -5.02 2.87 13.57
N PRO A 26 -4.30 3.84 14.16
CA PRO A 26 -3.08 4.36 13.55
C PRO A 26 -2.11 3.21 13.31
N ALA A 27 -1.50 3.18 12.12
CA ALA A 27 -0.55 2.14 11.76
C ALA A 27 0.61 2.12 12.79
N PRO A 28 0.97 0.96 13.34
CA PRO A 28 2.04 0.87 14.33
C PRO A 28 3.36 1.34 13.72
N VAL A 29 4.11 2.12 14.50
CA VAL A 29 5.46 2.57 14.13
C VAL A 29 6.47 1.64 14.79
N LEU A 30 7.27 0.95 13.98
CA LEU A 30 8.27 -0.01 14.43
C LEU A 30 9.65 0.35 13.87
N LYS A 31 10.70 -0.09 14.57
CA LYS A 31 12.06 -0.02 14.02
C LYS A 31 12.31 -1.21 13.09
N ALA A 32 13.11 -1.01 12.05
CA ALA A 32 13.50 -2.07 11.11
C ALA A 32 14.18 -3.26 11.82
N SER A 33 14.88 -3.02 12.92
CA SER A 33 15.52 -4.05 13.75
C SER A 33 14.57 -4.88 14.60
N GLN A 34 13.29 -4.50 14.72
CA GLN A 34 12.28 -5.27 15.46
C GLN A 34 11.68 -6.38 14.58
N THR A 35 12.52 -7.31 14.12
CA THR A 35 12.14 -8.38 13.18
C THR A 35 10.91 -9.16 13.64
N GLU A 36 10.90 -9.67 14.88
CA GLU A 36 9.77 -10.45 15.41
C GLU A 36 8.44 -9.66 15.41
N ALA A 37 8.50 -8.36 15.72
CA ALA A 37 7.32 -7.49 15.70
C ALA A 37 6.82 -7.25 14.27
N LEU A 38 7.72 -7.13 13.30
CA LEU A 38 7.38 -7.01 11.89
C LEU A 38 6.77 -8.30 11.35
N GLU A 39 7.30 -9.46 11.73
CA GLU A 39 6.75 -10.77 11.34
C GLU A 39 5.33 -10.98 11.86
N ALA A 40 5.03 -10.55 13.09
CA ALA A 40 3.69 -10.58 13.66
C ALA A 40 2.67 -9.69 12.91
N LEU A 41 3.15 -8.81 12.04
CA LEU A 41 2.37 -7.90 11.21
C LEU A 41 2.26 -8.36 9.75
N ASP A 42 2.54 -9.62 9.42
CA ASP A 42 2.33 -10.15 8.06
C ASP A 42 0.91 -9.88 7.55
N GLY A 43 0.82 -9.28 6.35
CA GLY A 43 -0.41 -8.84 5.72
C GLY A 43 -1.03 -7.56 6.29
N LYS A 44 -0.42 -6.92 7.29
CA LYS A 44 -0.91 -5.69 7.93
C LYS A 44 -0.06 -4.47 7.54
N ARG A 45 -0.67 -3.29 7.61
CA ARG A 45 0.01 -2.02 7.36
C ARG A 45 0.78 -1.57 8.60
N ALA A 46 2.01 -1.13 8.43
CA ALA A 46 2.87 -0.58 9.48
C ALA A 46 3.74 0.56 8.91
N ILE A 47 4.29 1.35 9.82
CA ILE A 47 5.33 2.33 9.52
C ILE A 47 6.64 1.78 10.08
N VAL A 48 7.67 1.68 9.24
CA VAL A 48 8.98 1.14 9.60
C VAL A 48 10.03 2.23 9.53
N LEU A 49 10.78 2.41 10.62
CA LEU A 49 11.87 3.36 10.75
C LEU A 49 13.21 2.62 10.74
N GLY A 50 14.16 3.03 9.90
CA GLY A 50 15.48 2.42 9.92
C GLY A 50 16.51 3.16 9.09
N ARG A 51 17.78 2.95 9.44
CA ARG A 51 18.92 3.40 8.62
C ARG A 51 19.24 2.35 7.56
N VAL A 52 19.42 2.81 6.32
CA VAL A 52 19.81 1.96 5.20
C VAL A 52 21.28 1.58 5.33
N ARG A 53 21.53 0.28 5.44
CA ARG A 53 22.87 -0.31 5.41
C ARG A 53 23.37 -0.47 3.99
N GLU A 54 22.52 -0.99 3.12
CA GLU A 54 22.88 -1.32 1.75
C GLU A 54 21.67 -1.10 0.83
N ALA A 55 21.93 -0.54 -0.34
CA ALA A 55 20.95 -0.43 -1.40
C ALA A 55 21.59 -0.93 -2.71
N ARG A 56 20.95 -1.89 -3.37
CA ARG A 56 21.50 -2.52 -4.57
C ARG A 56 20.42 -2.85 -5.59
N LYS A 57 20.84 -2.84 -6.86
CA LYS A 57 20.03 -3.30 -7.99
C LYS A 57 20.46 -4.70 -8.40
N THR A 58 19.49 -5.59 -8.59
CA THR A 58 19.75 -6.94 -9.11
C THR A 58 19.88 -6.92 -10.64
N PRO A 59 20.50 -7.94 -11.26
CA PRO A 59 20.51 -8.10 -12.72
C PRO A 59 19.10 -8.19 -13.33
N SER A 60 18.11 -8.66 -12.57
CA SER A 60 16.69 -8.69 -12.98
C SER A 60 15.99 -7.32 -12.94
N GLY A 61 16.69 -6.26 -12.49
CA GLY A 61 16.15 -4.90 -12.38
C GLY A 61 15.30 -4.67 -11.13
N ILE A 62 15.44 -5.49 -10.10
CA ILE A 62 14.77 -5.30 -8.80
C ILE A 62 15.70 -4.47 -7.92
N ASN A 63 15.16 -3.42 -7.32
CA ASN A 63 15.87 -2.62 -6.33
C ASN A 63 15.61 -3.23 -4.95
N LYS A 64 16.68 -3.52 -4.20
CA LYS A 64 16.65 -4.06 -2.84
C LYS A 64 17.36 -3.12 -1.88
N ILE A 65 16.73 -2.83 -0.76
CA ILE A 65 17.27 -1.95 0.27
C ILE A 65 17.23 -2.71 1.59
N ALA A 66 18.39 -2.88 2.22
CA ALA A 66 18.56 -3.53 3.50
C ALA A 66 18.92 -2.50 4.58
N PHE A 67 18.43 -2.73 5.79
CA PHE A 67 18.63 -1.83 6.92
C PHE A 67 19.73 -2.32 7.86
N GLU A 68 20.26 -1.40 8.68
CA GLU A 68 21.20 -1.74 9.76
C GLU A 68 20.50 -2.59 10.83
N ASP A 69 21.22 -3.60 11.33
CA ASP A 69 20.78 -4.51 12.40
C ASP A 69 19.38 -5.11 12.20
N ALA A 70 19.01 -5.36 10.94
CA ALA A 70 17.67 -5.80 10.56
C ALA A 70 17.71 -6.88 9.47
N GLU A 71 16.74 -7.80 9.52
CA GLU A 71 16.46 -8.73 8.42
C GLU A 71 15.39 -8.20 7.44
N PHE A 72 14.86 -7.02 7.76
CA PHE A 72 13.85 -6.33 6.97
C PHE A 72 14.44 -5.76 5.67
N GLU A 73 13.73 -5.97 4.55
CA GLU A 73 14.12 -5.43 3.24
C GLU A 73 12.98 -4.61 2.59
N LEU A 74 13.35 -3.53 1.88
CA LEU A 74 12.45 -2.95 0.88
C LEU A 74 12.75 -3.55 -0.49
N VAL A 75 11.69 -3.80 -1.24
CA VAL A 75 11.79 -4.33 -2.60
C VAL A 75 10.98 -3.46 -3.54
N THR A 76 11.61 -2.96 -4.60
CA THR A 76 10.92 -2.30 -5.71
C THR A 76 11.10 -3.12 -6.98
N PHE A 77 9.99 -3.59 -7.55
CA PHE A 77 10.02 -4.35 -8.80
C PHE A 77 10.15 -3.41 -10.00
N LYS A 78 10.68 -3.96 -11.10
CA LYS A 78 10.86 -3.22 -12.36
C LYS A 78 9.58 -2.53 -12.86
N SER A 79 8.42 -3.16 -12.66
CA SER A 79 7.10 -2.61 -13.04
C SER A 79 6.75 -1.32 -12.29
N ASP A 80 7.26 -1.17 -11.07
CA ASP A 80 6.93 -0.07 -10.17
C ASP A 80 7.97 1.06 -10.23
N LEU A 81 9.15 0.81 -10.82
CA LEU A 81 10.20 1.83 -10.98
C LEU A 81 9.75 3.05 -11.81
N ALA A 82 8.77 2.88 -12.70
CA ALA A 82 8.22 3.99 -13.49
C ALA A 82 7.58 5.09 -12.63
N ALA A 83 7.16 4.77 -11.39
CA ALA A 83 6.64 5.75 -10.44
C ALA A 83 7.73 6.63 -9.80
N PHE A 84 8.99 6.20 -9.85
CA PHE A 84 10.13 6.89 -9.26
C PHE A 84 10.84 7.74 -10.32
N ARG A 85 10.32 8.96 -10.53
CA ARG A 85 10.78 9.87 -11.61
C ARG A 85 12.13 10.52 -11.32
N ASP A 86 12.48 10.67 -10.05
CA ASP A 86 13.68 11.37 -9.59
C ASP A 86 14.94 10.48 -9.57
N GLY A 87 14.78 9.17 -9.77
CA GLY A 87 15.87 8.19 -9.75
C GLY A 87 15.41 6.83 -9.25
N GLU A 88 16.29 5.82 -9.35
CA GLU A 88 15.98 4.51 -8.81
C GLU A 88 16.08 4.50 -7.28
N PRO A 89 15.20 3.77 -6.56
CA PRO A 89 15.22 3.67 -5.10
C PRO A 89 16.58 3.28 -4.51
N ALA A 90 17.34 2.42 -5.19
CA ALA A 90 18.65 1.99 -4.72
C ALA A 90 19.64 3.15 -4.63
N ASP A 91 19.57 4.11 -5.55
CA ASP A 91 20.47 5.27 -5.58
C ASP A 91 19.97 6.37 -4.63
N LEU A 92 18.64 6.57 -4.55
CA LEU A 92 18.04 7.67 -3.79
C LEU A 92 18.13 7.48 -2.27
N PHE A 93 18.13 6.23 -1.80
CA PHE A 93 17.96 5.92 -0.38
C PHE A 93 19.22 5.36 0.29
N ALA A 94 20.29 5.12 -0.46
CA ALA A 94 21.55 4.60 0.08
C ALA A 94 22.08 5.48 1.23
N GLY A 95 22.35 4.87 2.39
CA GLY A 95 22.92 5.53 3.58
C GLY A 95 21.98 6.48 4.33
N LYS A 96 20.70 6.56 3.93
CA LYS A 96 19.71 7.45 4.56
C LYS A 96 18.96 6.77 5.70
N ILE A 97 18.32 7.58 6.54
CA ILE A 97 17.30 7.09 7.49
C ILE A 97 15.95 7.24 6.82
N LEU A 98 15.17 6.16 6.78
CA LEU A 98 13.87 6.14 6.13
C LEU A 98 12.76 5.88 7.13
N ARG A 99 11.63 6.53 6.91
CA ARG A 99 10.32 6.18 7.41
C ARG A 99 9.48 5.64 6.27
N VAL A 100 9.12 4.37 6.36
CA VAL A 100 8.46 3.65 5.27
C VAL A 100 7.08 3.18 5.73
N SER A 101 6.04 3.63 5.05
CA SER A 101 4.67 3.17 5.27
C SER A 101 4.28 2.14 4.22
N GLY A 102 3.87 0.95 4.65
CA GLY A 102 3.48 -0.10 3.71
C GLY A 102 2.88 -1.32 4.38
N VAL A 103 2.46 -2.27 3.56
CA VAL A 103 2.02 -3.59 4.03
C VAL A 103 3.25 -4.46 4.24
N ILE A 104 3.41 -5.00 5.45
CA ILE A 104 4.45 -5.98 5.73
C ILE A 104 4.05 -7.30 5.09
N THR A 105 5.00 -7.91 4.38
CA THR A 105 4.85 -9.23 3.77
C THR A 105 6.04 -10.10 4.11
N LEU A 106 5.83 -11.38 4.36
CA LEU A 106 6.92 -12.33 4.56
C LEU A 106 7.35 -12.96 3.22
N TYR A 107 8.63 -12.81 2.89
CA TYR A 107 9.25 -13.52 1.77
C TYR A 107 10.36 -14.42 2.26
N ARG A 108 10.19 -15.74 2.10
CA ARG A 108 11.12 -16.77 2.62
C ARG A 108 11.41 -16.59 4.12
N GLY A 109 10.38 -16.23 4.89
CA GLY A 109 10.46 -16.00 6.32
C GLY A 109 11.06 -14.64 6.72
N LYS A 110 11.44 -13.77 5.79
CA LYS A 110 11.95 -12.43 6.10
C LYS A 110 10.89 -11.36 5.87
N PRO A 111 10.72 -10.39 6.79
CA PRO A 111 9.79 -9.29 6.60
C PRO A 111 10.27 -8.36 5.50
N GLN A 112 9.35 -7.91 4.65
CA GLN A 112 9.63 -6.95 3.59
C GLN A 112 8.43 -6.07 3.26
N ILE A 113 8.70 -4.87 2.75
CA ILE A 113 7.70 -4.00 2.13
C ILE A 113 8.01 -3.91 0.64
N LYS A 114 6.97 -4.12 -0.19
CA LYS A 114 7.00 -3.78 -1.60
C LYS A 114 6.74 -2.28 -1.76
N LEU A 115 7.70 -1.54 -2.31
CA LEU A 115 7.52 -0.15 -2.70
C LEU A 115 6.86 -0.08 -4.08
N THR A 116 5.76 0.67 -4.19
CA THR A 116 5.09 0.93 -5.48
C THR A 116 5.17 2.39 -5.91
N GLU A 117 5.39 3.30 -4.97
CA GLU A 117 5.40 4.75 -5.20
C GLU A 117 6.33 5.45 -4.20
N PRO A 118 6.87 6.62 -4.57
CA PRO A 118 7.80 7.36 -3.70
C PRO A 118 7.13 7.92 -2.43
N SER A 119 5.83 8.19 -2.44
CA SER A 119 5.07 8.70 -1.28
C SER A 119 5.04 7.74 -0.08
N MET A 120 5.39 6.46 -0.28
CA MET A 120 5.53 5.49 0.80
C MET A 120 6.77 5.72 1.66
N VAL A 121 7.75 6.47 1.16
CA VAL A 121 9.06 6.67 1.79
C VAL A 121 9.25 8.14 2.11
N GLU A 122 9.57 8.40 3.36
CA GLU A 122 9.99 9.70 3.86
C GLU A 122 11.45 9.58 4.34
N ILE A 123 12.32 10.44 3.82
CA ILE A 123 13.71 10.51 4.24
C ILE A 123 13.77 11.39 5.49
N ILE A 124 14.30 10.84 6.57
CA ILE A 124 14.49 11.56 7.83
C ILE A 124 15.93 12.05 7.89
N ASP A 125 16.10 13.36 8.08
CA ASP A 125 17.38 13.93 8.51
C ASP A 125 17.58 13.61 10.00
N SER A 126 18.78 13.19 10.38
CA SER A 126 19.08 12.51 11.65
C SER A 126 18.75 13.26 12.97
N ASP A 127 18.13 14.44 12.91
CA ASP A 127 17.73 15.27 14.05
C ASP A 127 16.23 15.21 14.40
N GLU A 128 15.36 14.66 13.55
CA GLU A 128 13.93 14.49 13.88
C GLU A 128 13.57 13.01 13.91
N VAL A 129 13.68 12.38 15.07
CA VAL A 129 12.80 11.23 15.36
C VAL A 129 11.45 11.85 15.70
N PRO A 130 10.45 11.87 14.79
CA PRO A 130 9.13 12.33 15.18
C PRO A 130 8.64 11.39 16.28
N GLU A 131 8.50 11.92 17.49
CA GLU A 131 7.68 11.27 18.51
C GLU A 131 6.35 10.91 17.85
N PRO A 132 5.84 9.68 18.07
CA PRO A 132 4.53 9.31 17.54
C PRO A 132 3.55 10.40 17.96
N PRO A 133 2.86 11.06 17.01
CA PRO A 133 1.94 12.12 17.39
C PRO A 133 0.94 11.53 18.39
N PRO A 134 0.68 12.21 19.52
CA PRO A 134 -0.40 11.78 20.41
C PRO A 134 -1.67 11.65 19.58
N PRO A 135 -2.59 10.74 19.92
CA PRO A 135 -3.81 10.53 19.16
C PRO A 135 -4.66 11.80 19.25
N VAL A 136 -4.42 12.76 18.34
CA VAL A 136 -5.23 13.96 18.27
C VAL A 136 -6.54 13.54 17.61
N ALA A 137 -7.55 13.50 18.47
CA ALA A 137 -8.93 13.31 18.13
C ALA A 137 -9.33 14.16 16.91
N ALA A 138 -10.21 13.58 16.11
CA ALA A 138 -10.99 14.30 15.15
C ALA A 138 -11.68 15.52 15.80
N GLU A 139 -11.17 16.72 15.50
CA GLU A 139 -12.00 17.93 15.45
C GLU A 139 -11.90 18.50 14.04
N ALA A 140 -12.81 18.00 13.20
CA ALA A 140 -13.22 18.73 12.02
C ALA A 140 -13.92 20.03 12.46
N ARG A 141 -13.51 21.17 11.89
CA ARG A 141 -14.40 22.18 11.28
C ARG A 141 -13.60 23.34 10.67
N PRO A 142 -14.19 24.10 9.74
CA PRO A 142 -13.68 24.24 8.38
C PRO A 142 -13.23 25.67 8.07
N VAL A 143 -12.24 25.83 7.20
CA VAL A 143 -12.04 27.11 6.51
C VAL A 143 -12.62 26.96 5.11
N ALA A 144 -13.89 27.29 5.01
CA ALA A 144 -14.48 27.70 3.75
C ALA A 144 -14.00 29.12 3.43
N GLU A 145 -13.71 29.31 2.14
CA GLU A 145 -14.04 30.52 1.37
C GLU A 145 -12.99 31.64 1.28
N ALA A 146 -12.25 31.64 0.17
CA ALA A 146 -12.49 32.62 -0.90
C ALA A 146 -11.88 32.13 -2.23
N ALA A 147 -12.73 31.65 -3.12
CA ALA A 147 -12.53 31.83 -4.57
C ALA A 147 -12.95 33.29 -4.91
N PRO A 148 -12.57 33.88 -6.06
CA PRO A 148 -13.19 33.45 -7.32
C PRO A 148 -12.32 33.48 -8.59
N ALA A 149 -12.69 32.55 -9.48
CA ALA A 149 -12.91 32.70 -10.92
C ALA A 149 -11.74 33.00 -11.89
N ALA A 150 -11.42 32.01 -12.74
CA ALA A 150 -11.73 32.01 -14.18
C ALA A 150 -11.06 30.76 -14.83
N ALA A 151 -11.83 29.69 -15.07
CA ALA A 151 -12.45 29.38 -16.38
C ALA A 151 -11.49 28.80 -17.43
N ALA A 152 -11.49 27.47 -17.56
CA ALA A 152 -11.36 26.77 -18.84
C ALA A 152 -11.91 25.34 -18.72
N THR A 153 -13.21 25.22 -18.98
CA THR A 153 -13.94 23.98 -19.22
C THR A 153 -13.34 23.21 -20.41
N LYS A 154 -12.98 21.95 -20.22
CA LYS A 154 -13.09 20.91 -21.26
C LYS A 154 -13.78 19.69 -20.68
N GLU A 155 -15.11 19.75 -20.76
CA GLU A 155 -16.01 18.71 -21.26
C GLU A 155 -15.40 17.30 -21.35
N ILE A 156 -15.78 16.47 -20.39
CA ILE A 156 -15.56 15.03 -20.41
C ILE A 156 -16.54 14.46 -21.44
N ALA A 157 -16.05 14.21 -22.66
CA ALA A 157 -16.79 13.44 -23.65
C ALA A 157 -16.89 11.99 -23.17
N ALA A 158 -18.12 11.54 -22.93
CA ALA A 158 -18.46 10.17 -22.60
C ALA A 158 -17.93 9.20 -23.69
N GLU A 159 -16.85 8.48 -23.39
CA GLU A 159 -16.36 7.39 -24.23
C GLU A 159 -17.36 6.23 -24.11
N LYS A 160 -18.04 5.92 -25.23
CA LYS A 160 -18.97 4.78 -25.34
C LYS A 160 -18.23 3.48 -24.96
N PRO A 161 -18.88 2.52 -24.28
CA PRO A 161 -18.26 1.25 -23.94
C PRO A 161 -17.81 0.53 -25.22
N ARG A 162 -16.53 0.14 -25.26
CA ARG A 162 -15.97 -0.63 -26.38
C ARG A 162 -16.73 -1.95 -26.50
N PRO A 163 -17.13 -2.38 -27.71
CA PRO A 163 -17.81 -3.65 -27.87
C PRO A 163 -16.87 -4.80 -27.46
N PRO A 164 -17.41 -5.90 -26.91
CA PRO A 164 -16.61 -7.05 -26.50
C PRO A 164 -15.87 -7.62 -27.70
N VAL A 165 -14.57 -7.85 -27.53
CA VAL A 165 -13.69 -8.46 -28.54
C VAL A 165 -14.11 -9.92 -28.72
N ASP A 166 -14.60 -10.27 -29.92
CA ASP A 166 -14.93 -11.65 -30.26
C ASP A 166 -13.64 -12.42 -30.60
N TRP A 167 -13.20 -13.26 -29.66
CA TRP A 167 -11.98 -14.06 -29.76
C TRP A 167 -12.08 -15.18 -30.81
N ARG A 168 -13.28 -15.52 -31.30
CA ARG A 168 -13.47 -16.53 -32.36
C ARG A 168 -12.88 -16.13 -33.71
N LEU A 169 -12.56 -14.86 -33.91
CA LEU A 169 -11.89 -14.37 -35.12
C LEU A 169 -10.37 -14.61 -35.13
N TYR A 170 -9.77 -14.94 -33.97
CA TYR A 170 -8.32 -15.03 -33.80
C TYR A 170 -7.78 -16.44 -33.58
N PHE A 171 -8.66 -17.42 -33.36
CA PHE A 171 -8.29 -18.82 -33.21
C PHE A 171 -9.00 -19.65 -34.29
N LYS A 172 -8.29 -19.92 -35.38
CA LYS A 172 -8.63 -20.93 -36.40
C LYS A 172 -7.67 -22.10 -36.30
#